data_AF-A0A7S2ZTC3-F1
#
_entry.id   AF-A0A7S2ZTC3-F1
#
_cell.length_a   1.000
_cell.length_b   1.000
_cell.length_c   1.000
_cell.angle_alpha   90.00
_cell.angle_beta   90.00
_cell.angle_gamma   90.00
#
_symmetry.space_group_name_H-M   'P 1'
#
loop_
_entity.id
_entity.type
_entity.pdbx_description
1 polymer ?
#
loop_
_entity_poly.entity_id
_entity_poly.type
_entity_poly.pdbx_seq_one_letter_code
_entity_poly.pdbx_strand_id
1 'polypeptide(L)'
;MGMESGFVYGGGGFSGRGVSARKCSSARVLGVRSGFKCRTPSRIYAVAGNGGSEPVKSVYTGQETGLSASPRLGPDRIFEGIRGDIERRLPHYWNDWAVGFNLKCLSATLFLFFACFAPVIAFGALTSVLTQGALGVVEFIIAAGLSGVVYSVFCGQPLTIIGPTGLTLAFTGALFSYCQTVGLAFLPMYAWTGIWSSIFLLILGVTNSSDIIKFCTRFTDDVFNSLIAVTFVTEALKGMANNFLTTGADKTTAFMALTISLGTFLLGRFLGDFRKSRYLRRSIRTFLSDFGPTIAIATMSAIAAIPVIAVIGLQPLTVPSSLVLANSRPLLVDLMAVPMAARIAASIPAVLLTCLFFLDQNITVRVVNSANHRLRKGDSYHLDMFVLGAINLGLSFVGLPWMCAATVQSLNHIRALAYVKTVSDPNDANANPQEVIDRVLETRTSGFFIHALICASVLMLPLLKRVPLAVITGLFLFLGRNMMTGNEFLRRIKLFFVDPKLYPENSPIRKLGPPVVHRFTAIQLACLALLWTLKANTKTSLFFPSVIGMLMVIRSFFVGRVFSKQALKLLDGDFDYSEESENSHLELYEEPRDEAAVQSSAATAK
;
A
#
# COMPACT_ATOMS: atom_id res chain seq x y z
N MET A 1 50.83 13.55 -32.91
CA MET A 1 49.81 12.91 -33.77
C MET A 1 48.45 13.36 -33.22
N GLY A 2 47.81 14.44 -33.65
CA GLY A 2 47.74 15.02 -34.99
C GLY A 2 46.49 14.50 -35.69
N MET A 3 45.33 15.13 -35.46
CA MET A 3 44.31 15.39 -36.48
C MET A 3 43.19 16.29 -35.93
N GLU A 4 43.24 17.54 -36.38
CA GLU A 4 42.10 18.46 -36.46
C GLU A 4 41.14 18.02 -37.56
N SER A 5 39.86 18.34 -37.42
CA SER A 5 39.03 18.82 -38.53
C SER A 5 37.81 19.56 -37.97
N GLY A 6 37.77 20.87 -38.25
CA GLY A 6 36.67 21.75 -37.91
C GLY A 6 35.52 21.71 -38.91
N PHE A 7 34.40 22.28 -38.51
CA PHE A 7 33.43 22.89 -39.40
C PHE A 7 32.86 24.13 -38.71
N VAL A 8 32.90 25.27 -39.40
CA VAL A 8 32.43 26.58 -38.95
C VAL A 8 31.37 27.10 -39.92
N TYR A 9 30.47 27.92 -39.35
CA TYR A 9 29.66 29.00 -39.92
C TYR A 9 28.19 28.75 -40.29
N GLY A 10 27.35 29.64 -39.73
CA GLY A 10 25.97 29.90 -40.16
C GLY A 10 25.23 30.82 -39.18
N GLY A 11 25.62 32.09 -39.10
CA GLY A 11 24.87 33.12 -38.38
C GLY A 11 23.65 33.60 -39.17
N GLY A 12 22.61 34.02 -38.46
CA GLY A 12 21.41 34.65 -39.04
C GLY A 12 20.58 35.32 -37.95
N GLY A 13 20.72 36.64 -37.82
CA GLY A 13 19.80 37.46 -37.02
C GLY A 13 18.51 37.73 -37.78
N PHE A 14 17.40 37.92 -37.06
CA PHE A 14 16.24 38.64 -37.57
C PHE A 14 15.53 39.42 -36.47
N SER A 15 15.25 40.67 -36.83
CA SER A 15 14.61 41.74 -36.08
C SER A 15 13.07 41.62 -36.09
N GLY A 16 12.46 42.02 -34.97
CA GLY A 16 11.26 42.87 -34.92
C GLY A 16 9.90 42.29 -35.35
N ARG A 17 8.92 42.37 -34.44
CA ARG A 17 7.60 42.99 -34.65
C ARG A 17 6.75 42.93 -33.38
N GLY A 18 6.37 44.10 -32.87
CA GLY A 18 5.23 44.26 -31.97
C GLY A 18 3.92 44.31 -32.75
N VAL A 19 2.84 43.80 -32.13
CA VAL A 19 1.42 44.07 -32.48
C VAL A 19 0.64 43.84 -31.17
N SER A 20 0.28 44.91 -30.46
CA SER A 20 -1.01 45.63 -30.52
C SER A 20 -2.14 44.95 -29.74
N ALA A 21 -2.57 45.68 -28.71
CA ALA A 21 -3.78 45.47 -27.92
C ALA A 21 -5.05 45.56 -28.78
N ARG A 22 -6.05 44.72 -28.48
CA ARG A 22 -7.46 45.01 -28.81
C ARG A 22 -8.35 44.77 -27.60
N LYS A 23 -8.92 45.89 -27.12
CA LYS A 23 -10.19 45.97 -26.42
C LYS A 23 -11.34 45.63 -27.39
N CYS A 24 -12.31 44.86 -26.93
CA CYS A 24 -13.73 44.88 -27.35
C CYS A 24 -14.52 44.28 -26.17
N SER A 25 -15.13 45.10 -25.31
CA SER A 25 -16.46 45.70 -25.43
C SER A 25 -17.59 44.73 -25.06
N SER A 26 -18.18 45.08 -23.90
CA SER A 26 -19.57 44.93 -23.47
C SER A 26 -20.56 44.22 -24.40
N ALA A 27 -21.20 43.17 -23.90
CA ALA A 27 -22.58 42.84 -24.27
C ALA A 27 -23.36 42.42 -23.01
N ARG A 28 -24.56 43.00 -22.93
CA ARG A 28 -25.45 43.15 -21.78
C ARG A 28 -26.54 42.06 -21.84
N VAL A 29 -26.80 41.44 -20.70
CA VAL A 29 -28.10 40.95 -20.15
C VAL A 29 -29.04 40.17 -21.08
N LEU A 30 -29.38 38.94 -20.67
CA LEU A 30 -30.76 38.44 -20.59
C LEU A 30 -30.85 37.46 -19.42
N GLY A 31 -31.70 37.81 -18.45
CA GLY A 31 -31.89 37.05 -17.22
C GLY A 31 -32.94 35.95 -17.37
N VAL A 32 -32.76 34.87 -16.60
CA VAL A 32 -33.85 34.03 -16.12
C VAL A 32 -33.61 33.77 -14.64
N ARG A 33 -34.62 34.14 -13.83
CA ARG A 33 -34.70 33.98 -12.38
C ARG A 33 -35.25 32.59 -12.03
N SER A 34 -34.55 31.87 -11.17
CA SER A 34 -35.08 30.99 -10.10
C SER A 34 -33.85 30.52 -9.31
N GLY A 35 -33.64 30.77 -8.02
CA GLY A 35 -34.58 30.91 -6.91
C GLY A 35 -34.19 29.91 -5.82
N PHE A 36 -32.99 29.99 -5.25
CA PHE A 36 -32.64 29.28 -4.01
C PHE A 36 -31.75 30.15 -3.11
N LYS A 37 -32.21 30.31 -1.86
CA LYS A 37 -31.70 31.19 -0.81
C LYS A 37 -30.34 30.69 -0.27
N CYS A 38 -29.30 31.51 -0.36
CA CYS A 38 -28.14 31.44 0.53
C CYS A 38 -28.40 32.28 1.79
N ARG A 39 -28.31 31.66 2.97
CA ARG A 39 -28.22 32.36 4.27
C ARG A 39 -26.76 32.58 4.61
N THR A 40 -26.37 33.85 4.77
CA THR A 40 -25.15 34.32 5.47
C THR A 40 -25.31 34.18 7.00
N PRO A 41 -24.22 34.26 7.77
CA PRO A 41 -23.74 35.56 8.29
C PRO A 41 -22.22 35.75 8.10
N SER A 42 -21.73 36.86 7.54
CA SER A 42 -21.52 38.21 8.13
C SER A 42 -20.27 38.33 9.00
N ARG A 43 -19.19 38.91 8.45
CA ARG A 43 -18.70 40.27 8.80
C ARG A 43 -17.47 40.64 7.98
N ILE A 44 -17.66 41.69 7.17
CA ILE A 44 -16.67 42.44 6.40
C ILE A 44 -16.17 43.57 7.29
N TYR A 45 -14.85 43.82 7.27
CA TYR A 45 -14.32 45.18 7.39
C TYR A 45 -13.63 45.53 6.07
N ALA A 46 -14.01 46.67 5.51
CA ALA A 46 -13.37 47.29 4.36
C ALA A 46 -12.44 48.41 4.84
N VAL A 47 -11.24 48.53 4.26
CA VAL A 47 -10.48 49.77 4.25
C VAL A 47 -9.94 50.00 2.84
N ALA A 48 -9.98 51.27 2.44
CA ALA A 48 -9.76 51.84 1.13
C ALA A 48 -8.35 51.60 0.54
N GLY A 49 -8.29 51.68 -0.80
CA GLY A 49 -7.12 51.35 -1.58
C GLY A 49 -5.95 52.33 -1.49
N ASN A 50 -4.78 51.81 -1.84
CA ASN A 50 -3.80 52.52 -2.63
C ASN A 50 -2.99 51.51 -3.44
N GLY A 51 -2.60 51.89 -4.67
CA GLY A 51 -1.97 51.01 -5.64
C GLY A 51 -0.67 50.37 -5.14
N GLY A 52 -0.56 49.06 -5.34
CA GLY A 52 0.65 48.27 -5.12
C GLY A 52 0.36 46.84 -5.54
N SER A 53 1.14 46.31 -6.47
CA SER A 53 1.08 44.93 -6.94
C SER A 53 1.27 43.96 -5.78
N GLU A 54 0.21 43.25 -5.38
CA GLU A 54 0.31 42.16 -4.41
C GLU A 54 0.96 40.93 -5.06
N PRO A 55 1.89 40.25 -4.38
CA PRO A 55 2.34 38.93 -4.82
C PRO A 55 1.20 37.94 -4.60
N VAL A 56 0.98 37.07 -5.60
CA VAL A 56 0.06 35.94 -5.49
C VAL A 56 0.51 35.08 -4.31
N LYS A 57 -0.13 35.24 -3.15
CA LYS A 57 0.00 34.32 -2.03
C LYS A 57 -0.50 32.97 -2.49
N SER A 58 0.42 32.05 -2.75
CA SER A 58 0.11 30.63 -2.87
C SER A 58 -0.52 30.18 -1.55
N VAL A 59 -1.83 29.96 -1.57
CA VAL A 59 -2.55 29.32 -0.48
C VAL A 59 -2.16 27.84 -0.51
N TYR A 60 -0.95 27.53 -0.03
CA TYR A 60 -0.63 26.24 0.54
C TYR A 60 -0.88 26.35 2.03
N THR A 61 -2.17 26.43 2.41
CA THR A 61 -2.57 25.95 3.73
C THR A 61 -2.15 24.49 3.78
N GLY A 62 -1.13 24.18 4.58
CA GLY A 62 -0.74 22.82 4.87
C GLY A 62 -1.98 22.03 5.25
N GLN A 63 -2.26 20.95 4.51
CA GLN A 63 -3.25 19.97 4.92
C GLN A 63 -2.77 19.38 6.25
N GLU A 64 -3.29 19.90 7.36
CA GLU A 64 -3.28 19.16 8.61
C GLU A 64 -3.95 17.81 8.32
N THR A 65 -3.17 16.73 8.35
CA THR A 65 -3.72 15.37 8.44
C THR A 65 -4.81 15.38 9.52
N GLY A 66 -5.96 14.71 9.31
CA GLY A 66 -7.15 14.77 10.18
C GLY A 66 -6.95 14.23 11.61
N LEU A 67 -5.70 14.08 12.01
CA LEU A 67 -5.20 13.51 13.23
C LEU A 67 -4.75 14.65 14.18
N SER A 68 -5.61 14.96 15.16
CA SER A 68 -5.35 15.93 16.25
C SER A 68 -3.95 15.78 16.88
N ALA A 69 -3.28 16.88 17.26
CA ALA A 69 -1.93 16.87 17.85
C ALA A 69 -1.78 15.97 19.10
N SER A 70 -2.87 15.73 19.85
CA SER A 70 -2.94 14.74 20.94
C SER A 70 -3.91 13.60 20.60
N PRO A 71 -3.62 12.33 20.98
CA PRO A 71 -4.57 11.23 20.87
C PRO A 71 -5.81 11.51 21.74
N ARG A 72 -6.99 11.55 21.12
CA ARG A 72 -8.25 11.83 21.82
C ARG A 72 -8.91 10.50 22.22
N LEU A 73 -8.31 9.79 23.17
CA LEU A 73 -8.91 8.58 23.75
C LEU A 73 -9.86 8.96 24.90
N GLY A 74 -11.08 8.41 24.91
CA GLY A 74 -11.98 8.53 26.06
C GLY A 74 -13.43 8.14 25.77
N PRO A 75 -14.19 7.69 26.79
CA PRO A 75 -15.61 7.34 26.67
C PRO A 75 -16.52 8.54 26.38
N ASP A 76 -16.05 9.76 26.63
CA ASP A 76 -16.85 10.99 26.47
C ASP A 76 -17.03 11.43 25.00
N ARG A 77 -16.41 10.70 24.05
CA ARG A 77 -16.29 11.08 22.62
C ARG A 77 -16.54 9.93 21.65
N ILE A 78 -17.34 8.95 22.09
CA ILE A 78 -17.80 7.82 21.28
C ILE A 78 -18.46 8.37 19.98
N PHE A 79 -18.12 7.80 18.83
CA PHE A 79 -18.54 8.21 17.48
C PHE A 79 -17.99 9.53 16.92
N GLU A 80 -17.26 10.35 17.69
CA GLU A 80 -16.74 11.64 17.20
C GLU A 80 -15.83 11.46 15.96
N GLY A 81 -14.95 10.44 15.97
CA GLY A 81 -14.04 10.14 14.86
C GLY A 81 -14.76 9.66 13.60
N ILE A 82 -15.72 8.74 13.74
CA ILE A 82 -16.53 8.27 12.60
C ILE A 82 -17.35 9.44 12.02
N ARG A 83 -17.95 10.27 12.88
CA ARG A 83 -18.70 11.44 12.44
C ARG A 83 -17.81 12.42 11.69
N GLY A 84 -16.60 12.68 12.20
CA GLY A 84 -15.62 13.53 11.52
C GLY A 84 -15.19 12.97 10.16
N ASP A 85 -14.95 11.66 10.06
CA ASP A 85 -14.60 11.00 8.80
C ASP A 85 -15.75 11.11 7.78
N ILE A 86 -17.01 10.93 8.22
CA ILE A 86 -18.20 11.09 7.37
C ILE A 86 -18.37 12.55 6.93
N GLU A 87 -18.28 13.52 7.84
CA GLU A 87 -18.42 14.94 7.52
C GLU A 87 -17.39 15.41 6.48
N ARG A 88 -16.15 14.87 6.53
CA ARG A 88 -15.12 15.14 5.51
C ARG A 88 -15.39 14.49 4.16
N ARG A 89 -15.89 13.25 4.13
CA ARG A 89 -16.03 12.45 2.89
C ARG A 89 -17.39 12.55 2.19
N LEU A 90 -18.46 12.77 2.95
CA LEU A 90 -19.83 12.80 2.43
C LEU A 90 -20.03 13.81 1.29
N PRO A 91 -19.47 15.04 1.31
CA PRO A 91 -19.62 15.99 0.22
C PRO A 91 -19.00 15.51 -1.11
N HIS A 92 -18.03 14.61 -1.05
CA HIS A 92 -17.31 14.09 -2.20
C HIS A 92 -17.88 12.76 -2.74
N TYR A 93 -18.79 12.11 -2.00
CA TYR A 93 -19.24 10.75 -2.29
C TYR A 93 -19.75 10.55 -3.72
N TRP A 94 -20.69 11.39 -4.18
CA TRP A 94 -21.23 11.28 -5.54
C TRP A 94 -20.22 11.63 -6.62
N ASN A 95 -19.32 12.57 -6.33
CA ASN A 95 -18.26 12.96 -7.25
C ASN A 95 -17.25 11.82 -7.46
N ASP A 96 -16.98 11.00 -6.42
CA ASP A 96 -16.09 9.84 -6.53
C ASP A 96 -16.58 8.79 -7.54
N TRP A 97 -17.90 8.66 -7.71
CA TRP A 97 -18.49 7.77 -8.70
C TRP A 97 -18.47 8.37 -10.11
N ALA A 98 -18.81 9.65 -10.24
CA ALA A 98 -18.86 10.33 -11.53
C ALA A 98 -17.46 10.46 -12.19
N VAL A 99 -16.44 10.83 -11.41
CA VAL A 99 -15.06 11.06 -11.90
C VAL A 99 -14.40 9.78 -12.40
N GLY A 100 -14.87 8.63 -11.93
CA GLY A 100 -14.36 7.32 -12.25
C GLY A 100 -14.64 6.83 -13.68
N PHE A 101 -15.54 7.47 -14.43
CA PHE A 101 -15.84 7.07 -15.82
C PHE A 101 -14.88 7.73 -16.81
N ASN A 102 -13.62 7.31 -16.78
CA ASN A 102 -12.61 7.74 -17.73
C ASN A 102 -11.72 6.58 -18.17
N LEU A 103 -11.06 6.74 -19.33
CA LEU A 103 -10.22 5.68 -19.91
C LEU A 103 -9.07 5.27 -18.98
N LYS A 104 -8.50 6.22 -18.23
CA LYS A 104 -7.43 5.94 -17.27
C LYS A 104 -7.91 5.04 -16.13
N CYS A 105 -9.10 5.29 -15.60
CA CYS A 105 -9.73 4.48 -14.56
C CYS A 105 -10.06 3.08 -15.09
N LEU A 106 -10.55 2.96 -16.33
CA LEU A 106 -10.76 1.67 -16.97
C LEU A 106 -9.44 0.89 -17.11
N SER A 107 -8.38 1.54 -17.60
CA SER A 107 -7.05 0.91 -17.69
C SER A 107 -6.50 0.50 -16.33
N ALA A 108 -6.63 1.37 -15.31
CA ALA A 108 -6.23 1.07 -13.94
C ALA A 108 -7.01 -0.12 -13.37
N THR A 109 -8.32 -0.18 -13.60
CA THR A 109 -9.21 -1.27 -13.16
C THR A 109 -8.79 -2.60 -13.76
N LEU A 110 -8.58 -2.66 -15.08
CA LEU A 110 -8.15 -3.89 -15.77
C LEU A 110 -6.77 -4.34 -15.30
N PHE A 111 -5.83 -3.41 -15.12
CA PHE A 111 -4.51 -3.70 -14.58
C PHE A 111 -4.61 -4.28 -13.15
N LEU A 112 -5.32 -3.58 -12.25
CA LEU A 112 -5.40 -3.94 -10.84
C LEU A 112 -6.23 -5.21 -10.61
N PHE A 113 -7.21 -5.50 -11.46
CA PHE A 113 -7.91 -6.78 -11.44
C PHE A 113 -6.90 -7.93 -11.42
N PHE A 114 -5.99 -7.97 -12.41
CA PHE A 114 -5.02 -9.05 -12.45
C PHE A 114 -3.96 -8.96 -11.34
N ALA A 115 -3.53 -7.74 -10.98
CA ALA A 115 -2.57 -7.54 -9.89
C ALA A 115 -3.11 -8.00 -8.52
N CYS A 116 -4.41 -7.89 -8.29
CA CYS A 116 -5.08 -8.33 -7.08
C CYS A 116 -5.51 -9.79 -7.15
N PHE A 117 -5.84 -10.29 -8.35
CA PHE A 117 -6.30 -11.66 -8.54
C PHE A 117 -5.20 -12.71 -8.29
N ALA A 118 -3.97 -12.43 -8.74
CA ALA A 118 -2.86 -13.37 -8.56
C ALA A 118 -2.55 -13.68 -7.08
N PRO A 119 -2.44 -12.69 -6.17
CA PRO A 119 -2.37 -12.94 -4.73
C PRO A 119 -3.55 -13.71 -4.17
N VAL A 120 -4.78 -13.43 -4.60
CA VAL A 120 -5.98 -14.14 -4.13
C VAL A 120 -5.90 -15.64 -4.41
N ILE A 121 -5.51 -16.02 -5.63
CA ILE A 121 -5.29 -17.44 -5.98
C ILE A 121 -4.17 -18.03 -5.14
N ALA A 122 -3.03 -17.33 -5.06
CA ALA A 122 -1.85 -17.83 -4.38
C ALA A 122 -2.09 -18.09 -2.89
N PHE A 123 -2.76 -17.15 -2.21
CA PHE A 123 -3.15 -17.29 -0.82
C PHE A 123 -4.21 -18.35 -0.60
N GLY A 124 -5.19 -18.46 -1.50
CA GLY A 124 -6.19 -19.54 -1.44
C GLY A 124 -5.56 -20.93 -1.57
N ALA A 125 -4.61 -21.09 -2.49
CA ALA A 125 -3.90 -22.35 -2.70
C ALA A 125 -3.05 -22.73 -1.47
N LEU A 126 -2.31 -21.76 -0.93
CA LEU A 126 -1.48 -21.99 0.25
C LEU A 126 -2.34 -22.30 1.48
N THR A 127 -3.47 -21.61 1.67
CA THR A 127 -4.41 -21.90 2.76
C THR A 127 -5.02 -23.29 2.62
N SER A 128 -5.35 -23.72 1.40
CA SER A 128 -5.86 -25.07 1.17
C SER A 128 -4.86 -26.14 1.59
N VAL A 129 -3.56 -25.93 1.35
CA VAL A 129 -2.52 -26.85 1.80
C VAL A 129 -2.37 -26.81 3.33
N LEU A 130 -2.34 -25.61 3.93
CA LEU A 130 -2.16 -25.43 5.37
C LEU A 130 -3.34 -25.96 6.21
N THR A 131 -4.56 -25.86 5.69
CA THR A 131 -5.80 -26.24 6.40
C THR A 131 -6.36 -27.59 5.96
N GLN A 132 -5.56 -28.41 5.25
CA GLN A 132 -5.97 -29.72 4.73
C GLN A 132 -7.29 -29.66 3.92
N GLY A 133 -7.45 -28.60 3.14
CA GLY A 133 -8.64 -28.37 2.30
C GLY A 133 -9.86 -27.84 3.05
N ALA A 134 -9.73 -27.31 4.28
CA ALA A 134 -10.86 -26.68 4.97
C ALA A 134 -11.23 -25.29 4.40
N LEU A 135 -10.25 -24.56 3.84
CA LEU A 135 -10.45 -23.31 3.11
C LEU A 135 -9.71 -23.37 1.77
N GLY A 136 -10.42 -23.14 0.67
CA GLY A 136 -9.89 -23.26 -0.68
C GLY A 136 -9.75 -21.93 -1.42
N VAL A 137 -9.36 -22.02 -2.70
CA VAL A 137 -9.23 -20.87 -3.59
C VAL A 137 -10.58 -20.19 -3.86
N VAL A 138 -11.66 -20.96 -3.96
CA VAL A 138 -13.01 -20.44 -4.25
C VAL A 138 -13.46 -19.49 -3.14
N GLU A 139 -13.26 -19.87 -1.88
CA GLU A 139 -13.59 -19.03 -0.74
C GLU A 139 -12.82 -17.71 -0.77
N PHE A 140 -11.53 -17.74 -1.11
CA PHE A 140 -10.71 -16.54 -1.22
C PHE A 140 -11.19 -15.60 -2.34
N ILE A 141 -11.61 -16.16 -3.48
CA ILE A 141 -12.15 -15.36 -4.60
C ILE A 141 -13.48 -14.70 -4.19
N ILE A 142 -14.40 -15.47 -3.62
CA ILE A 142 -15.71 -14.96 -3.18
C ILE A 142 -15.53 -13.91 -2.08
N ALA A 143 -14.69 -14.22 -1.08
CA ALA A 143 -14.41 -13.31 0.02
C ALA A 143 -13.81 -12.00 -0.48
N ALA A 144 -12.75 -12.04 -1.28
CA ALA A 144 -12.05 -10.85 -1.76
C ALA A 144 -12.91 -10.01 -2.72
N GLY A 145 -13.74 -10.67 -3.53
CA GLY A 145 -14.68 -10.00 -4.43
C GLY A 145 -15.81 -9.31 -3.67
N LEU A 146 -16.54 -10.04 -2.82
CA LEU A 146 -17.68 -9.48 -2.09
C LEU A 146 -17.26 -8.44 -1.06
N SER A 147 -16.21 -8.73 -0.28
CA SER A 147 -15.70 -7.82 0.75
C SER A 147 -15.26 -6.49 0.14
N GLY A 148 -14.56 -6.53 -0.98
CA GLY A 148 -14.04 -5.33 -1.62
C GLY A 148 -15.11 -4.51 -2.36
N VAL A 149 -16.16 -5.16 -2.90
CA VAL A 149 -17.34 -4.46 -3.42
C VAL A 149 -18.03 -3.69 -2.29
N VAL A 150 -18.32 -4.36 -1.17
CA VAL A 150 -18.94 -3.72 0.00
C VAL A 150 -18.05 -2.60 0.54
N TYR A 151 -16.75 -2.84 0.66
CA TYR A 151 -15.81 -1.82 1.11
C TYR A 151 -15.80 -0.60 0.20
N SER A 152 -15.74 -0.77 -1.11
CA SER A 152 -15.70 0.36 -2.08
C SER A 152 -16.94 1.26 -1.96
N VAL A 153 -18.08 0.69 -1.58
CA VAL A 153 -19.34 1.43 -1.40
C VAL A 153 -19.37 2.21 -0.08
N PHE A 154 -18.87 1.63 1.02
CA PHE A 154 -19.04 2.19 2.38
C PHE A 154 -17.79 2.80 3.01
N CYS A 155 -16.59 2.55 2.48
CA CYS A 155 -15.35 3.08 3.05
C CYS A 155 -15.25 4.60 2.90
N GLY A 156 -14.38 5.22 3.71
CA GLY A 156 -14.00 6.61 3.56
C GLY A 156 -12.74 6.81 2.73
N GLN A 157 -11.78 5.87 2.67
CA GLN A 157 -10.66 5.91 1.71
C GLN A 157 -10.83 4.86 0.60
N PRO A 158 -11.42 5.22 -0.57
CA PRO A 158 -11.70 4.29 -1.66
C PRO A 158 -10.49 3.83 -2.47
N LEU A 159 -9.33 4.46 -2.29
CA LEU A 159 -8.09 4.02 -2.95
C LEU A 159 -7.47 2.78 -2.27
N THR A 160 -7.88 2.46 -1.05
CA THR A 160 -7.45 1.27 -0.32
C THR A 160 -8.12 0.02 -0.90
N ILE A 161 -7.32 -0.96 -1.28
CA ILE A 161 -7.78 -2.26 -1.78
C ILE A 161 -7.75 -3.27 -0.64
N ILE A 162 -8.85 -3.99 -0.43
CA ILE A 162 -8.95 -5.06 0.54
C ILE A 162 -8.58 -6.39 -0.11
N GLY A 163 -7.83 -7.24 0.59
CA GLY A 163 -7.50 -8.57 0.10
C GLY A 163 -6.86 -9.45 1.14
N PRO A 164 -6.44 -10.65 0.74
CA PRO A 164 -5.75 -11.57 1.63
C PRO A 164 -4.32 -11.10 1.89
N THR A 165 -3.89 -11.21 3.15
CA THR A 165 -2.52 -10.88 3.56
C THR A 165 -1.81 -12.09 4.19
N GLY A 166 -0.48 -12.07 4.12
CA GLY A 166 0.36 -13.13 4.66
C GLY A 166 0.24 -13.28 6.18
N LEU A 167 -0.07 -12.19 6.91
CA LEU A 167 -0.28 -12.28 8.35
C LEU A 167 -1.55 -13.06 8.69
N THR A 168 -2.65 -12.75 8.02
CA THR A 168 -3.94 -13.41 8.22
C THR A 168 -3.83 -14.90 7.87
N LEU A 169 -3.06 -15.22 6.82
CA LEU A 169 -2.71 -16.60 6.48
C LEU A 169 -1.93 -17.30 7.61
N ALA A 170 -0.86 -16.67 8.11
CA ALA A 170 -0.04 -17.26 9.17
C ALA A 170 -0.86 -17.51 10.44
N PHE A 171 -1.71 -16.55 10.82
CA PHE A 171 -2.63 -16.70 11.94
C PHE A 171 -3.63 -17.84 11.71
N THR A 172 -4.21 -17.94 10.51
CA THR A 172 -5.14 -19.01 10.16
C THR A 172 -4.49 -20.39 10.24
N GLY A 173 -3.25 -20.53 9.75
CA GLY A 173 -2.48 -21.77 9.87
C GLY A 173 -2.15 -22.13 11.33
N ALA A 174 -1.80 -21.14 12.15
CA ALA A 174 -1.57 -21.33 13.58
C ALA A 174 -2.85 -21.78 14.31
N LEU A 175 -3.97 -21.15 14.02
CA LEU A 175 -5.28 -21.51 14.57
C LEU A 175 -5.70 -22.93 14.16
N PHE A 176 -5.45 -23.32 12.91
CA PHE A 176 -5.70 -24.68 12.44
C PHE A 176 -4.86 -25.70 13.21
N SER A 177 -3.55 -25.47 13.35
CA SER A 177 -2.66 -26.34 14.13
C SER A 177 -3.12 -26.48 15.58
N TYR A 178 -3.53 -25.38 16.22
CA TYR A 178 -4.10 -25.41 17.56
C TYR A 178 -5.40 -26.21 17.65
N CYS A 179 -6.31 -26.05 16.68
CA CYS A 179 -7.56 -26.83 16.65
C CYS A 179 -7.28 -28.33 16.54
N GLN A 180 -6.27 -28.72 15.74
CA GLN A 180 -5.86 -30.12 15.60
C GLN A 180 -5.26 -30.69 16.90
N THR A 181 -4.46 -29.92 17.64
CA THR A 181 -3.88 -30.41 18.90
C THR A 181 -4.92 -30.54 20.03
N VAL A 182 -5.93 -29.68 20.04
CA VAL A 182 -7.01 -29.71 21.06
C VAL A 182 -8.17 -30.61 20.65
N GLY A 183 -8.26 -31.02 19.38
CA GLY A 183 -9.35 -31.85 18.86
C GLY A 183 -10.66 -31.07 18.64
N LEU A 184 -10.57 -29.76 18.37
CA LEU A 184 -11.73 -28.91 18.09
C LEU A 184 -11.97 -28.77 16.59
N ALA A 185 -13.24 -28.65 16.19
CA ALA A 185 -13.60 -28.34 14.82
C ALA A 185 -13.04 -26.96 14.42
N PHE A 186 -12.19 -26.93 13.40
CA PHE A 186 -11.51 -25.72 12.96
C PHE A 186 -12.48 -24.63 12.49
N LEU A 187 -13.46 -24.96 11.65
CA LEU A 187 -14.31 -23.97 10.98
C LEU A 187 -15.21 -23.18 11.96
N PRO A 188 -15.88 -23.80 12.95
CA PRO A 188 -16.61 -23.03 13.95
C PRO A 188 -15.68 -22.23 14.88
N MET A 189 -14.51 -22.76 15.24
CA MET A 189 -13.51 -22.00 16.02
C MET A 189 -12.99 -20.79 15.25
N TYR A 190 -12.74 -20.96 13.96
CA TYR A 190 -12.42 -19.89 13.03
C TYR A 190 -13.53 -18.84 13.04
N ALA A 191 -14.78 -19.22 12.79
CA ALA A 191 -15.92 -18.32 12.79
C ALA A 191 -16.07 -17.53 14.12
N TRP A 192 -16.00 -18.18 15.28
CA TRP A 192 -16.08 -17.50 16.58
C TRP A 192 -14.92 -16.53 16.84
N THR A 193 -13.70 -16.91 16.46
CA THR A 193 -12.52 -16.03 16.57
C THR A 193 -12.72 -14.77 15.72
N GLY A 194 -13.26 -14.93 14.50
CA GLY A 194 -13.57 -13.83 13.60
C GLY A 194 -14.72 -12.93 14.10
N ILE A 195 -15.76 -13.53 14.68
CA ILE A 195 -16.90 -12.79 15.27
C ILE A 195 -16.41 -11.90 16.43
N TRP A 196 -15.67 -12.47 17.39
CA TRP A 196 -15.10 -11.69 18.50
C TRP A 196 -14.16 -10.60 18.00
N SER A 197 -13.30 -10.93 17.03
CA SER A 197 -12.34 -9.97 16.46
C SER A 197 -13.07 -8.79 15.80
N SER A 198 -14.15 -9.09 15.08
CA SER A 198 -14.98 -8.07 14.43
C SER A 198 -15.72 -7.21 15.44
N ILE A 199 -16.24 -7.77 16.53
CA ILE A 199 -16.85 -7.01 17.63
C ILE A 199 -15.83 -6.05 18.25
N PHE A 200 -14.62 -6.54 18.57
CA PHE A 200 -13.56 -5.69 19.11
C PHE A 200 -13.15 -4.60 18.13
N LEU A 201 -13.05 -4.91 16.83
CA LEU A 201 -12.71 -3.93 15.81
C LEU A 201 -13.79 -2.85 15.63
N LEU A 202 -15.07 -3.22 15.72
CA LEU A 202 -16.19 -2.27 15.72
C LEU A 202 -16.13 -1.35 16.94
N ILE A 203 -15.84 -1.89 18.13
CA ILE A 203 -15.65 -1.09 19.36
C ILE A 203 -14.50 -0.10 19.15
N LEU A 204 -13.32 -0.56 18.69
CA LEU A 204 -12.17 0.31 18.42
C LEU A 204 -12.49 1.41 17.40
N GLY A 205 -13.36 1.12 16.42
CA GLY A 205 -13.79 2.08 15.39
C GLY A 205 -14.59 3.23 15.99
N VAL A 206 -15.42 2.90 16.97
CA VAL A 206 -16.30 3.84 17.67
C VAL A 206 -15.56 4.62 18.77
N THR A 207 -14.53 4.05 19.40
CA THR A 207 -13.78 4.65 20.52
C THR A 207 -12.59 5.54 20.10
N ASN A 208 -12.56 5.99 18.84
CA ASN A 208 -11.47 6.82 18.28
C ASN A 208 -10.06 6.23 18.42
N SER A 209 -9.94 4.90 18.47
CA SER A 209 -8.64 4.24 18.70
C SER A 209 -7.68 4.36 17.53
N SER A 210 -8.16 4.76 16.34
CA SER A 210 -7.31 4.98 15.17
C SER A 210 -6.27 6.09 15.39
N ASP A 211 -6.45 6.98 16.38
CA ASP A 211 -5.43 7.95 16.78
C ASP A 211 -4.10 7.32 17.23
N ILE A 212 -4.12 6.06 17.68
CA ILE A 212 -2.91 5.30 18.06
C ILE A 212 -1.99 5.09 16.85
N ILE A 213 -2.50 5.16 15.61
CA ILE A 213 -1.66 5.01 14.40
C ILE A 213 -0.59 6.10 14.26
N LYS A 214 -0.71 7.22 14.97
CA LYS A 214 0.34 8.25 15.07
C LYS A 214 1.67 7.68 15.55
N PHE A 215 1.62 6.66 16.39
CA PHE A 215 2.82 5.97 16.90
C PHE A 215 3.41 4.95 15.93
N CYS A 216 2.64 4.54 14.92
CA CYS A 216 3.21 3.85 13.77
C CYS A 216 4.08 4.82 13.00
N THR A 217 5.15 4.35 12.39
CA THR A 217 6.13 5.20 11.71
C THR A 217 6.85 4.39 10.66
N ARG A 218 7.67 5.04 9.84
CA ARG A 218 8.48 4.34 8.84
C ARG A 218 9.34 3.22 9.46
N PHE A 219 9.82 3.38 10.70
CA PHE A 219 10.49 2.30 11.45
C PHE A 219 9.70 0.99 11.45
N THR A 220 8.43 1.05 11.86
CA THR A 220 7.57 -0.13 12.01
C THR A 220 7.18 -0.66 10.64
N ASP A 221 6.87 0.23 9.69
CA ASP A 221 6.47 -0.12 8.33
C ASP A 221 7.60 -0.86 7.58
N ASP A 222 8.84 -0.36 7.70
CA ASP A 222 10.02 -0.95 7.06
C ASP A 222 10.33 -2.36 7.61
N VAL A 223 10.31 -2.53 8.94
CA VAL A 223 10.54 -3.83 9.59
C VAL A 223 9.43 -4.81 9.20
N PHE A 224 8.19 -4.34 9.21
CA PHE A 224 7.02 -5.13 8.86
C PHE A 224 7.02 -5.59 7.38
N ASN A 225 7.27 -4.67 6.45
CA ASN A 225 7.39 -5.01 5.03
C ASN A 225 8.54 -5.98 4.77
N SER A 226 9.65 -5.84 5.49
CA SER A 226 10.80 -6.76 5.38
C SER A 226 10.44 -8.17 5.84
N LEU A 227 9.69 -8.29 6.93
CA LEU A 227 9.22 -9.56 7.48
C LEU A 227 8.26 -10.29 6.53
N ILE A 228 7.33 -9.58 5.89
CA ILE A 228 6.46 -10.16 4.86
C ILE A 228 7.30 -10.59 3.66
N ALA A 229 8.23 -9.75 3.20
CA ALA A 229 9.08 -10.06 2.07
C ALA A 229 9.94 -11.32 2.29
N VAL A 230 10.61 -11.42 3.45
CA VAL A 230 11.37 -12.61 3.84
C VAL A 230 10.45 -13.82 3.94
N THR A 231 9.24 -13.66 4.48
CA THR A 231 8.25 -14.74 4.53
C THR A 231 7.92 -15.29 3.15
N PHE A 232 7.56 -14.43 2.18
CA PHE A 232 7.29 -14.88 0.81
C PHE A 232 8.48 -15.60 0.17
N VAL A 233 9.70 -15.07 0.34
CA VAL A 233 10.91 -15.72 -0.18
C VAL A 233 11.10 -17.10 0.45
N THR A 234 10.96 -17.22 1.78
CA THR A 234 11.12 -18.52 2.45
C THR A 234 10.06 -19.53 2.09
N GLU A 235 8.79 -19.14 1.93
CA GLU A 235 7.73 -20.06 1.53
C GLU A 235 7.92 -20.50 0.07
N ALA A 236 8.39 -19.61 -0.81
CA ALA A 236 8.78 -19.98 -2.17
C ALA A 236 9.95 -20.99 -2.18
N LEU A 237 11.00 -20.74 -1.39
CA LEU A 237 12.15 -21.63 -1.28
C LEU A 237 11.78 -23.00 -0.68
N LYS A 238 10.97 -23.02 0.39
CA LYS A 238 10.44 -24.26 0.97
C LYS A 238 9.59 -25.03 -0.03
N GLY A 239 8.71 -24.34 -0.78
CA GLY A 239 7.89 -24.97 -1.83
C GLY A 239 8.75 -25.64 -2.91
N MET A 240 9.82 -24.96 -3.36
CA MET A 240 10.77 -25.55 -4.31
C MET A 240 11.56 -26.72 -3.70
N ALA A 241 12.06 -26.58 -2.48
CA ALA A 241 12.82 -27.62 -1.79
C ALA A 241 11.97 -28.87 -1.49
N ASN A 242 10.72 -28.68 -1.05
CA ASN A 242 9.80 -29.77 -0.76
C ASN A 242 9.56 -30.64 -1.99
N ASN A 243 9.46 -30.06 -3.19
CA ASN A 243 9.34 -30.85 -4.42
C ASN A 243 10.52 -31.83 -4.60
N PHE A 244 11.73 -31.47 -4.19
CA PHE A 244 12.89 -32.38 -4.24
C PHE A 244 12.90 -33.42 -3.12
N LEU A 245 12.26 -33.14 -1.99
CA LEU A 245 12.19 -34.04 -0.83
C LEU A 245 11.04 -35.05 -0.94
N THR A 246 9.91 -34.66 -1.55
CA THR A 246 8.73 -35.52 -1.71
C THR A 246 8.82 -36.44 -2.92
N THR A 247 9.65 -36.08 -3.90
CA THR A 247 9.82 -36.90 -5.10
C THR A 247 10.79 -38.04 -4.82
N GLY A 248 10.44 -39.26 -5.26
CA GLY A 248 11.28 -40.45 -5.11
C GLY A 248 12.59 -40.41 -5.93
N ALA A 249 13.07 -41.56 -6.40
CA ALA A 249 14.32 -41.64 -7.16
C ALA A 249 14.31 -40.79 -8.46
N ASP A 250 13.15 -40.67 -9.11
CA ASP A 250 13.00 -39.87 -10.33
C ASP A 250 12.73 -38.39 -10.03
N LYS A 251 13.76 -37.55 -10.13
CA LYS A 251 13.69 -36.11 -9.82
C LYS A 251 13.19 -35.24 -10.99
N THR A 252 12.74 -35.83 -12.09
CA THR A 252 12.32 -35.10 -13.30
C THR A 252 11.21 -34.07 -13.01
N THR A 253 10.22 -34.46 -12.21
CA THR A 253 9.10 -33.59 -11.79
C THR A 253 9.60 -32.39 -10.98
N ALA A 254 10.55 -32.61 -10.07
CA ALA A 254 11.13 -31.56 -9.22
C ALA A 254 11.96 -30.56 -10.04
N PHE A 255 12.78 -31.04 -10.99
CA PHE A 255 13.51 -30.16 -11.91
C PHE A 255 12.58 -29.35 -12.83
N MET A 256 11.50 -29.97 -13.32
CA MET A 256 10.52 -29.24 -14.13
C MET A 256 9.78 -28.19 -13.29
N ALA A 257 9.36 -28.52 -12.07
CA ALA A 257 8.74 -27.58 -11.15
C ALA A 257 9.67 -26.41 -10.81
N LEU A 258 10.97 -26.68 -10.59
CA LEU A 258 11.99 -25.64 -10.38
C LEU A 258 12.13 -24.75 -11.61
N THR A 259 12.17 -25.34 -12.81
CA THR A 259 12.30 -24.60 -14.07
C THR A 259 11.11 -23.67 -14.32
N ILE A 260 9.89 -24.16 -14.13
CA ILE A 260 8.67 -23.35 -14.26
C ILE A 260 8.59 -22.26 -13.18
N SER A 261 8.97 -22.57 -11.94
CA SER A 261 9.01 -21.60 -10.84
C SER A 261 10.02 -20.47 -11.11
N LEU A 262 11.27 -20.81 -11.44
CA LEU A 262 12.31 -19.83 -11.77
C LEU A 262 11.97 -19.07 -13.06
N GLY A 263 11.41 -19.74 -14.06
CA GLY A 263 10.93 -19.11 -15.29
C GLY A 263 9.87 -18.04 -15.00
N THR A 264 8.90 -18.35 -14.14
CA THR A 264 7.86 -17.40 -13.70
C THR A 264 8.47 -16.21 -12.97
N PHE A 265 9.41 -16.45 -12.05
CA PHE A 265 10.12 -15.39 -11.32
C PHE A 265 10.92 -14.48 -12.26
N LEU A 266 11.72 -15.06 -13.16
CA LEU A 266 12.59 -14.33 -14.07
C LEU A 266 11.79 -13.53 -15.10
N LEU A 267 10.72 -14.13 -15.66
CA LEU A 267 9.84 -13.44 -16.59
C LEU A 267 9.10 -12.29 -15.90
N GLY A 268 8.55 -12.53 -14.71
CA GLY A 268 7.92 -11.48 -13.90
C GLY A 268 8.89 -10.35 -13.59
N ARG A 269 10.13 -10.67 -13.21
CA ARG A 269 11.20 -9.68 -12.98
C ARG A 269 11.52 -8.88 -14.25
N PHE A 270 11.72 -9.57 -15.38
CA PHE A 270 12.06 -8.93 -16.65
C PHE A 270 10.97 -7.93 -17.05
N LEU A 271 9.71 -8.34 -16.99
CA LEU A 271 8.56 -7.48 -17.29
C LEU A 271 8.46 -6.32 -16.29
N GLY A 272 8.58 -6.59 -14.98
CA GLY A 272 8.52 -5.56 -13.95
C GLY A 272 9.62 -4.49 -14.10
N ASP A 273 10.86 -4.92 -14.34
CA ASP A 273 12.02 -4.04 -14.56
C ASP A 273 11.94 -3.31 -15.92
N PHE A 274 11.10 -3.81 -16.85
CA PHE A 274 10.91 -3.22 -18.18
C PHE A 274 10.45 -1.76 -18.11
N ARG A 275 9.82 -1.30 -17.01
CA ARG A 275 9.47 0.11 -16.78
C ARG A 275 10.65 1.09 -16.95
N LYS A 276 11.86 0.65 -16.64
CA LYS A 276 13.10 1.44 -16.71
C LYS A 276 13.84 1.27 -18.05
N SER A 277 13.37 0.36 -18.90
CA SER A 277 13.99 0.05 -20.19
C SER A 277 13.95 1.23 -21.14
N ARG A 278 15.00 1.41 -21.94
CA ARG A 278 15.03 2.41 -23.03
C ARG A 278 14.23 1.98 -24.26
N TYR A 279 13.84 0.71 -24.32
CA TYR A 279 13.10 0.14 -25.44
C TYR A 279 11.58 0.34 -25.28
N LEU A 280 10.87 0.46 -26.42
CA LEU A 280 9.42 0.69 -26.55
C LEU A 280 8.93 2.06 -26.05
N ARG A 281 7.70 2.42 -26.44
CA ARG A 281 7.01 3.64 -25.99
C ARG A 281 6.63 3.53 -24.51
N ARG A 282 6.64 4.65 -23.78
CA ARG A 282 6.30 4.73 -22.34
C ARG A 282 4.99 3.99 -21.99
N SER A 283 3.93 4.17 -22.80
CA SER A 283 2.65 3.51 -22.57
C SER A 283 2.74 1.98 -22.59
N ILE A 284 3.43 1.41 -23.60
CA ILE A 284 3.63 -0.05 -23.72
C ILE A 284 4.52 -0.56 -22.59
N ARG A 285 5.54 0.21 -22.23
CA ARG A 285 6.50 -0.12 -21.18
C ARG A 285 5.83 -0.18 -19.79
N THR A 286 4.97 0.79 -19.50
CA THR A 286 4.14 0.81 -18.30
C THR A 286 3.15 -0.36 -18.30
N PHE A 287 2.46 -0.62 -19.42
CA PHE A 287 1.58 -1.78 -19.56
C PHE A 287 2.31 -3.11 -19.30
N LEU A 288 3.44 -3.37 -19.94
CA LEU A 288 4.18 -4.63 -19.74
C LEU A 288 4.69 -4.80 -18.30
N SER A 289 5.15 -3.71 -17.67
CA SER A 289 5.60 -3.73 -16.26
C SER A 289 4.48 -3.97 -15.28
N ASP A 290 3.34 -3.33 -15.53
CA ASP A 290 2.15 -3.43 -14.71
C ASP A 290 1.56 -4.85 -14.80
N PHE A 291 1.32 -5.36 -16.01
CA PHE A 291 0.78 -6.71 -16.22
C PHE A 291 1.81 -7.83 -16.05
N GLY A 292 3.06 -7.50 -15.68
CA GLY A 292 4.19 -8.43 -15.58
C GLY A 292 3.90 -9.76 -14.86
N PRO A 293 3.49 -9.76 -13.58
CA PRO A 293 3.18 -11.00 -12.86
C PRO A 293 2.07 -11.82 -13.52
N THR A 294 1.03 -11.19 -14.06
CA THR A 294 -0.08 -11.87 -14.72
C THR A 294 0.35 -12.53 -16.03
N ILE A 295 1.09 -11.79 -16.85
CA ILE A 295 1.65 -12.30 -18.10
C ILE A 295 2.61 -13.44 -17.79
N ALA A 296 3.41 -13.34 -16.74
CA ALA A 296 4.30 -14.41 -16.31
C ALA A 296 3.53 -15.69 -15.93
N ILE A 297 2.45 -15.57 -15.14
CA ILE A 297 1.59 -16.71 -14.78
C ILE A 297 0.97 -17.33 -16.03
N ALA A 298 0.35 -16.52 -16.89
CA ALA A 298 -0.32 -17.00 -18.09
C ALA A 298 0.65 -17.72 -19.04
N THR A 299 1.83 -17.14 -19.25
CA THR A 299 2.86 -17.67 -20.16
C THR A 299 3.45 -18.97 -19.62
N MET A 300 3.84 -19.02 -18.35
CA MET A 300 4.43 -20.22 -17.76
C MET A 300 3.41 -21.34 -17.54
N SER A 301 2.14 -20.99 -17.30
CA SER A 301 1.05 -21.98 -17.29
C SER A 301 0.77 -22.54 -18.68
N ALA A 302 0.85 -21.70 -19.73
CA ALA A 302 0.71 -22.17 -21.11
C ALA A 302 1.87 -23.10 -21.51
N ILE A 303 3.10 -22.77 -21.12
CA ILE A 303 4.28 -23.63 -21.33
C ILE A 303 4.08 -24.98 -20.60
N ALA A 304 3.64 -24.96 -19.34
CA ALA A 304 3.37 -26.17 -18.59
C ALA A 304 2.24 -27.04 -19.18
N ALA A 305 1.32 -26.45 -19.94
CA ALA A 305 0.23 -27.15 -20.62
C ALA A 305 0.63 -27.77 -21.98
N ILE A 306 1.85 -27.52 -22.47
CA ILE A 306 2.36 -28.13 -23.71
C ILE A 306 2.41 -29.65 -23.52
N PRO A 307 1.90 -30.48 -24.47
CA PRO A 307 1.79 -31.93 -24.29
C PRO A 307 3.08 -32.62 -23.84
N VAL A 308 4.23 -32.20 -24.35
CA VAL A 308 5.56 -32.74 -23.98
C VAL A 308 5.86 -32.54 -22.49
N ILE A 309 5.49 -31.39 -21.92
CA ILE A 309 5.72 -31.04 -20.52
C ILE A 309 4.60 -31.58 -19.63
N ALA A 310 3.36 -31.59 -20.13
CA ALA A 310 2.20 -32.08 -19.41
C ALA A 310 2.31 -33.56 -19.00
N VAL A 311 3.04 -34.37 -19.79
CA VAL A 311 3.35 -35.78 -19.45
C VAL A 311 4.09 -35.93 -18.11
N ILE A 312 4.85 -34.92 -17.69
CA ILE A 312 5.61 -34.91 -16.43
C ILE A 312 4.67 -34.82 -15.22
N GLY A 313 3.42 -34.36 -15.40
CA GLY A 313 2.41 -34.40 -14.34
C GLY A 313 2.67 -33.43 -13.18
N LEU A 314 2.99 -32.16 -13.47
CA LEU A 314 3.10 -31.13 -12.42
C LEU A 314 1.79 -31.01 -11.64
N GLN A 315 1.89 -30.86 -10.31
CA GLN A 315 0.73 -30.71 -9.45
C GLN A 315 -0.08 -29.45 -9.82
N PRO A 316 -1.32 -29.59 -10.32
CA PRO A 316 -2.19 -28.46 -10.60
C PRO A 316 -2.76 -27.87 -9.31
N LEU A 317 -3.31 -26.66 -9.42
CA LEU A 317 -4.14 -26.04 -8.41
C LEU A 317 -5.36 -26.91 -8.05
N THR A 318 -5.53 -27.20 -6.77
CA THR A 318 -6.70 -27.91 -6.23
C THR A 318 -7.91 -26.97 -6.19
N VAL A 319 -8.62 -26.86 -7.31
CA VAL A 319 -9.80 -25.98 -7.46
C VAL A 319 -10.97 -26.79 -8.03
N PRO A 320 -12.16 -26.76 -7.41
CA PRO A 320 -13.34 -27.43 -7.94
C PRO A 320 -13.78 -26.78 -9.26
N SER A 321 -14.34 -27.58 -10.17
CA SER A 321 -14.80 -27.11 -11.48
C SER A 321 -16.17 -26.44 -11.44
N SER A 322 -16.87 -26.57 -10.31
CA SER A 322 -18.15 -25.92 -9.98
C SER A 322 -18.01 -25.07 -8.71
N LEU A 323 -18.94 -24.15 -8.50
CA LEU A 323 -19.02 -23.31 -7.30
C LEU A 323 -19.46 -24.17 -6.11
N VAL A 324 -18.51 -24.91 -5.55
CA VAL A 324 -18.67 -25.73 -4.36
C VAL A 324 -17.65 -25.27 -3.35
N LEU A 325 -18.11 -24.97 -2.14
CA LEU A 325 -17.23 -24.64 -1.02
C LEU A 325 -16.40 -25.87 -0.66
N ALA A 326 -15.24 -25.64 -0.07
CA ALA A 326 -14.30 -26.66 0.36
C ALA A 326 -14.99 -27.71 1.24
N ASN A 327 -14.72 -28.99 0.95
CA ASN A 327 -15.40 -30.14 1.54
C ASN A 327 -16.92 -30.20 1.35
N SER A 328 -17.49 -29.48 0.36
CA SER A 328 -18.94 -29.40 0.08
C SER A 328 -19.79 -28.94 1.27
N ARG A 329 -19.23 -28.07 2.11
CA ARG A 329 -19.91 -27.56 3.31
C ARG A 329 -21.07 -26.60 2.98
N PRO A 330 -22.07 -26.46 3.87
CA PRO A 330 -23.07 -25.41 3.74
C PRO A 330 -22.44 -24.00 3.82
N LEU A 331 -23.15 -23.02 3.27
CA LEU A 331 -22.73 -21.62 3.27
C LEU A 331 -22.58 -21.07 4.69
N LEU A 332 -23.50 -21.40 5.60
CA LEU A 332 -23.45 -20.98 6.99
C LEU A 332 -22.68 -22.00 7.83
N VAL A 333 -21.77 -21.51 8.67
CA VAL A 333 -21.03 -22.36 9.61
C VAL A 333 -21.94 -22.74 10.78
N ASP A 334 -21.92 -24.01 11.18
CA ASP A 334 -22.55 -24.44 12.42
C ASP A 334 -21.73 -23.92 13.62
N LEU A 335 -22.12 -22.75 14.12
CA LEU A 335 -21.50 -22.11 15.28
C LEU A 335 -21.74 -22.88 16.58
N MET A 336 -22.75 -23.75 16.64
CA MET A 336 -23.15 -24.44 17.87
C MET A 336 -22.37 -25.74 18.09
N ALA A 337 -21.70 -26.26 17.06
CA ALA A 337 -20.91 -27.49 17.11
C ALA A 337 -19.75 -27.48 18.13
N VAL A 338 -19.33 -26.30 18.60
CA VAL A 338 -18.22 -26.14 19.56
C VAL A 338 -18.76 -25.85 20.97
N PRO A 339 -18.18 -26.41 22.05
CA PRO A 339 -18.63 -26.19 23.42
C PRO A 339 -18.53 -24.71 23.82
N MET A 340 -19.44 -24.25 24.69
CA MET A 340 -19.52 -22.85 25.12
C MET A 340 -18.19 -22.30 25.65
N ALA A 341 -17.43 -23.12 26.40
CA ALA A 341 -16.11 -22.76 26.90
C ALA A 341 -15.14 -22.37 25.77
N ALA A 342 -15.14 -23.10 24.65
CA ALA A 342 -14.29 -22.82 23.50
C ALA A 342 -14.76 -21.58 22.71
N ARG A 343 -16.07 -21.29 22.70
CA ARG A 343 -16.62 -20.04 22.11
C ARG A 343 -16.14 -18.81 22.86
N ILE A 344 -16.11 -18.88 24.19
CA ILE A 344 -15.58 -17.80 25.03
C ILE A 344 -14.05 -17.75 24.91
N ALA A 345 -13.37 -18.90 24.94
CA ALA A 345 -11.92 -18.96 24.79
C ALA A 345 -11.43 -18.43 23.43
N ALA A 346 -12.24 -18.51 22.36
CA ALA A 346 -11.96 -17.90 21.07
C ALA A 346 -11.78 -16.37 21.11
N SER A 347 -12.25 -15.70 22.18
CA SER A 347 -11.96 -14.27 22.40
C SER A 347 -10.46 -13.97 22.56
N ILE A 348 -9.67 -14.90 23.11
CA ILE A 348 -8.23 -14.72 23.32
C ILE A 348 -7.48 -14.59 21.98
N PRO A 349 -7.55 -15.58 21.05
CA PRO A 349 -6.95 -15.41 19.74
C PRO A 349 -7.60 -14.27 18.95
N ALA A 350 -8.88 -13.94 19.21
CA ALA A 350 -9.55 -12.83 18.57
C ALA A 350 -8.96 -11.46 18.92
N VAL A 351 -8.48 -11.25 20.15
CA VAL A 351 -7.76 -10.02 20.53
C VAL A 351 -6.48 -9.87 19.68
N LEU A 352 -5.75 -10.96 19.47
CA LEU A 352 -4.54 -10.98 18.64
C LEU A 352 -4.87 -10.67 17.18
N LEU A 353 -5.94 -11.27 16.66
CA LEU A 353 -6.45 -11.00 15.30
C LEU A 353 -6.96 -9.57 15.14
N THR A 354 -7.59 -9.00 16.17
CA THR A 354 -8.04 -7.60 16.17
C THR A 354 -6.86 -6.66 16.07
N CYS A 355 -5.79 -6.93 16.81
CA CYS A 355 -4.55 -6.17 16.72
C CYS A 355 -3.97 -6.23 15.30
N LEU A 356 -3.96 -7.41 14.67
CA LEU A 356 -3.56 -7.57 13.27
C LEU A 356 -4.38 -6.70 12.32
N PHE A 357 -5.72 -6.80 12.37
CA PHE A 357 -6.59 -6.00 11.49
C PHE A 357 -6.46 -4.50 11.74
N PHE A 358 -6.34 -4.09 13.01
CA PHE A 358 -6.09 -2.71 13.38
C PHE A 358 -4.82 -2.18 12.73
N LEU A 359 -3.73 -2.95 12.80
CA LEU A 359 -2.43 -2.58 12.24
C LEU A 359 -2.46 -2.56 10.70
N ASP A 360 -2.87 -3.65 10.06
CA ASP A 360 -2.91 -3.75 8.59
C ASP A 360 -3.76 -2.63 7.97
N GLN A 361 -4.94 -2.37 8.55
CA GLN A 361 -5.85 -1.34 8.07
C GLN A 361 -5.26 0.06 8.22
N ASN A 362 -4.86 0.43 9.43
CA ASN A 362 -4.44 1.81 9.69
C ASN A 362 -3.07 2.13 9.08
N ILE A 363 -2.14 1.17 9.02
CA ILE A 363 -0.85 1.33 8.31
C ILE A 363 -1.11 1.56 6.83
N THR A 364 -1.95 0.73 6.21
CA THR A 364 -2.22 0.85 4.78
C THR A 364 -2.89 2.18 4.46
N VAL A 365 -3.93 2.56 5.22
CA VAL A 365 -4.62 3.83 5.02
C VAL A 365 -3.67 5.02 5.21
N ARG A 366 -2.78 4.98 6.19
CA ARG A 366 -1.74 6.01 6.36
C ARG A 366 -0.80 6.11 5.17
N VAL A 367 -0.29 4.97 4.70
CA VAL A 367 0.61 4.93 3.55
C VAL A 367 -0.08 5.44 2.28
N VAL A 368 -1.38 5.13 2.11
CA VAL A 368 -2.21 5.68 1.04
C VAL A 368 -2.37 7.20 1.18
N ASN A 369 -2.61 7.69 2.39
CA ASN A 369 -2.78 9.12 2.72
C ASN A 369 -1.46 9.88 2.92
N SER A 370 -0.31 9.32 2.53
CA SER A 370 0.96 10.04 2.59
C SER A 370 0.88 11.36 1.81
N ALA A 371 1.51 12.42 2.35
CA ALA A 371 1.57 13.74 1.73
C ALA A 371 2.12 13.70 0.29
N ASN A 372 2.99 12.73 0.00
CA ASN A 372 3.59 12.49 -1.31
C ASN A 372 2.55 12.20 -2.42
N HIS A 373 1.37 11.71 -2.06
CA HIS A 373 0.31 11.40 -3.01
C HIS A 373 -0.60 12.60 -3.32
N ARG A 374 -0.48 13.71 -2.57
CA ARG A 374 -1.23 14.96 -2.79
C ARG A 374 -2.75 14.75 -2.93
N LEU A 375 -3.32 13.90 -2.09
CA LEU A 375 -4.76 13.62 -2.04
C LEU A 375 -5.54 14.82 -1.49
N ARG A 376 -6.70 15.13 -2.06
CA ARG A 376 -7.42 16.39 -1.78
C ARG A 376 -8.69 16.20 -0.96
N LYS A 377 -9.36 15.04 -1.06
CA LYS A 377 -10.72 14.87 -0.51
C LYS A 377 -10.75 14.49 0.98
N GLY A 378 -9.66 14.70 1.73
CA GLY A 378 -9.53 14.35 3.16
C GLY A 378 -9.08 12.91 3.41
N ASP A 379 -8.90 12.54 4.67
CA ASP A 379 -8.56 11.18 5.14
C ASP A 379 -9.70 10.57 5.97
N SER A 380 -9.70 9.24 6.10
CA SER A 380 -10.68 8.46 6.88
C SER A 380 -9.99 7.24 7.44
N TYR A 381 -10.05 7.05 8.76
CA TYR A 381 -9.41 5.93 9.46
C TYR A 381 -10.43 5.16 10.30
N HIS A 382 -11.31 5.87 11.01
CA HIS A 382 -12.31 5.30 11.90
C HIS A 382 -13.42 4.62 11.10
N LEU A 383 -13.93 5.30 10.07
CA LEU A 383 -14.97 4.74 9.21
C LEU A 383 -14.45 3.50 8.47
N ASP A 384 -13.23 3.55 7.94
CA ASP A 384 -12.59 2.44 7.23
C ASP A 384 -12.44 1.20 8.14
N MET A 385 -12.04 1.41 9.39
CA MET A 385 -11.91 0.34 10.37
C MET A 385 -13.26 -0.25 10.80
N PHE A 386 -14.28 0.61 10.98
CA PHE A 386 -15.63 0.17 11.29
C PHE A 386 -16.22 -0.68 10.15
N VAL A 387 -16.07 -0.23 8.90
CA VAL A 387 -16.52 -0.96 7.71
C VAL A 387 -15.78 -2.29 7.58
N LEU A 388 -14.47 -2.32 7.83
CA LEU A 388 -13.69 -3.56 7.84
C LEU A 388 -14.22 -4.56 8.89
N GLY A 389 -14.53 -4.09 10.09
CA GLY A 389 -15.12 -4.92 11.15
C GLY A 389 -16.47 -5.50 10.74
N ALA A 390 -17.35 -4.70 10.15
CA ALA A 390 -18.65 -5.16 9.67
C ALA A 390 -18.53 -6.20 8.54
N ILE A 391 -17.60 -6.01 7.61
CA ILE A 391 -17.32 -6.96 6.52
C ILE A 391 -16.80 -8.28 7.07
N ASN A 392 -15.77 -8.24 7.93
CA ASN A 392 -15.18 -9.44 8.51
C ASN A 392 -16.15 -10.18 9.44
N LEU A 393 -17.11 -9.48 10.07
CA LEU A 393 -18.20 -10.10 10.81
C LEU A 393 -19.05 -10.98 9.89
N GLY A 394 -19.48 -10.43 8.74
CA GLY A 394 -20.23 -11.17 7.72
C GLY A 394 -19.45 -12.37 7.18
N LEU A 395 -18.16 -12.18 6.83
CA LEU A 395 -17.29 -13.25 6.37
C LEU A 395 -17.15 -14.36 7.42
N SER A 396 -17.07 -14.00 8.70
CA SER A 396 -16.93 -14.97 9.80
C SER A 396 -18.16 -15.86 9.99
N PHE A 397 -19.38 -15.32 9.83
CA PHE A 397 -20.61 -16.13 9.88
C PHE A 397 -20.66 -17.18 8.76
N VAL A 398 -20.19 -16.82 7.57
CA VAL A 398 -20.12 -17.70 6.40
C VAL A 398 -18.88 -18.63 6.48
N GLY A 399 -17.93 -18.33 7.37
CA GLY A 399 -16.63 -19.01 7.44
C GLY A 399 -15.77 -18.75 6.21
N LEU A 400 -15.93 -17.60 5.57
CA LEU A 400 -15.08 -17.16 4.48
C LEU A 400 -13.78 -16.55 5.03
N PRO A 401 -12.68 -16.61 4.28
CA PRO A 401 -11.40 -16.02 4.64
C PRO A 401 -11.56 -14.54 4.97
N TRP A 402 -11.04 -14.13 6.13
CA TRP A 402 -11.00 -12.72 6.48
C TRP A 402 -10.12 -11.93 5.53
N MET A 403 -10.51 -10.69 5.31
CA MET A 403 -9.81 -9.78 4.41
C MET A 403 -9.36 -8.54 5.19
N CYS A 404 -8.27 -7.91 4.77
CA CYS A 404 -7.78 -6.65 5.34
C CYS A 404 -7.17 -5.76 4.24
N ALA A 405 -6.84 -4.51 4.57
CA ALA A 405 -6.22 -3.63 3.61
C ALA A 405 -4.85 -4.15 3.14
N ALA A 406 -4.68 -4.22 1.83
CA ALA A 406 -3.48 -4.75 1.21
C ALA A 406 -2.60 -3.59 0.72
N THR A 407 -1.49 -3.33 1.42
CA THR A 407 -0.64 -2.13 1.22
C THR A 407 -0.09 -2.01 -0.20
N VAL A 408 0.46 -3.11 -0.73
CA VAL A 408 1.13 -3.11 -2.05
C VAL A 408 0.12 -2.86 -3.17
N GLN A 409 -1.05 -3.50 -3.10
CA GLN A 409 -2.13 -3.35 -4.05
C GLN A 409 -2.71 -1.93 -3.99
N SER A 410 -2.89 -1.38 -2.79
CA SER A 410 -3.36 -0.01 -2.58
C SER A 410 -2.37 1.03 -3.14
N LEU A 411 -1.06 0.85 -2.95
CA LEU A 411 -0.04 1.71 -3.54
C LEU A 411 0.00 1.62 -5.08
N ASN A 412 -0.17 0.42 -5.63
CA ASN A 412 -0.28 0.24 -7.09
C ASN A 412 -1.56 0.89 -7.63
N HIS A 413 -2.64 0.89 -6.85
CA HIS A 413 -3.88 1.56 -7.20
C HIS A 413 -3.71 3.07 -7.32
N ILE A 414 -3.06 3.69 -6.34
CA ILE A 414 -2.70 5.11 -6.38
C ILE A 414 -1.85 5.42 -7.60
N ARG A 415 -0.78 4.64 -7.84
CA ARG A 415 0.13 4.87 -8.97
C ARG A 415 -0.56 4.75 -10.33
N ALA A 416 -1.49 3.80 -10.47
CA ALA A 416 -2.26 3.65 -11.70
C ALA A 416 -3.19 4.85 -11.97
N LEU A 417 -3.68 5.49 -10.90
CA LEU A 417 -4.55 6.67 -10.95
C LEU A 417 -3.79 8.00 -10.90
N ALA A 418 -2.49 7.97 -10.60
CA ALA A 418 -1.62 9.15 -10.50
C ALA A 418 -1.26 9.74 -11.86
N TYR A 419 -1.42 11.05 -12.00
CA TYR A 419 -0.80 11.83 -13.08
C TYR A 419 0.58 12.25 -12.61
N VAL A 420 1.59 11.82 -13.35
CA VAL A 420 3.00 12.06 -13.03
C VAL A 420 3.50 13.19 -13.91
N LYS A 421 4.09 14.21 -13.28
CA LYS A 421 4.84 15.26 -13.97
C LYS A 421 6.32 14.96 -13.86
N THR A 422 7.03 15.28 -14.93
CA THR A 422 8.48 15.15 -14.97
C THR A 422 9.06 16.50 -14.57
N VAL A 423 9.70 16.55 -13.41
CA VAL A 423 10.41 17.74 -12.93
C VAL A 423 11.89 17.51 -13.23
N SER A 424 12.42 18.30 -14.15
CA SER A 424 13.86 18.42 -14.40
C SER A 424 14.40 19.53 -13.50
N ASP A 425 15.47 19.23 -12.76
CA ASP A 425 16.16 20.24 -11.95
C ASP A 425 16.75 21.31 -12.88
N PRO A 426 16.42 22.61 -12.70
CA PRO A 426 16.97 23.69 -13.52
C PRO A 426 18.49 23.83 -13.40
N ASN A 427 19.08 23.37 -12.28
CA ASN A 427 20.49 23.58 -11.96
C ASN A 427 21.41 22.40 -12.29
N ASP A 428 20.85 21.23 -12.61
CA ASP A 428 21.63 20.07 -13.02
C ASP A 428 21.09 19.51 -14.34
N ALA A 429 21.69 19.98 -15.45
CA ALA A 429 21.36 19.55 -16.80
C ALA A 429 21.60 18.04 -17.05
N ASN A 430 22.35 17.36 -16.17
CA ASN A 430 22.61 15.93 -16.23
C ASN A 430 21.78 15.11 -15.22
N ALA A 431 20.97 15.75 -14.36
CA ALA A 431 20.09 15.04 -13.45
C ALA A 431 19.00 14.32 -14.24
N ASN A 432 18.84 13.01 -13.97
CA ASN A 432 17.75 12.25 -14.55
C ASN A 432 16.41 12.89 -14.14
N PRO A 433 15.52 13.21 -15.09
CA PRO A 433 14.24 13.83 -14.79
C PRO A 433 13.49 13.04 -13.73
N GLN A 434 13.15 13.67 -12.61
CA GLN A 434 12.44 13.01 -11.52
C GLN A 434 10.93 13.02 -11.80
N GLU A 435 10.31 11.85 -11.65
CA GLU A 435 8.88 11.66 -11.82
C GLU A 435 8.16 11.91 -10.50
N VAL A 436 7.52 13.07 -10.36
CA VAL A 436 6.74 13.46 -9.16
C VAL A 436 5.25 13.34 -9.46
N ILE A 437 4.47 12.86 -8.48
CA ILE A 437 3.02 12.77 -8.59
C ILE A 437 2.42 14.18 -8.50
N ASP A 438 1.72 14.59 -9.56
CA ASP A 438 1.04 15.89 -9.62
C ASP A 438 -0.32 15.84 -8.93
N ARG A 439 -1.13 14.86 -9.32
CA ARG A 439 -2.48 14.62 -8.76
C ARG A 439 -2.87 13.17 -8.93
N VAL A 440 -3.66 12.65 -8.00
CA VAL A 440 -4.25 11.30 -8.08
C VAL A 440 -5.74 11.43 -8.34
N LEU A 441 -6.26 10.60 -9.23
CA LEU A 441 -7.70 10.50 -9.44
C LEU A 441 -8.33 9.73 -8.28
N GLU A 442 -8.97 10.43 -7.34
CA GLU A 442 -9.72 9.80 -6.25
C GLU A 442 -11.10 9.33 -6.75
N THR A 443 -11.32 8.02 -6.83
CA THR A 443 -12.54 7.39 -7.36
C THR A 443 -12.94 6.15 -6.56
N ARG A 444 -14.24 5.86 -6.52
CA ARG A 444 -14.83 4.62 -5.98
C ARG A 444 -15.05 3.55 -7.05
N THR A 445 -15.18 3.96 -8.32
CA THR A 445 -15.52 3.03 -9.41
C THR A 445 -14.43 2.00 -9.65
N SER A 446 -13.16 2.39 -9.60
CA SER A 446 -12.05 1.47 -9.86
C SER A 446 -12.02 0.34 -8.84
N GLY A 447 -12.05 0.67 -7.54
CA GLY A 447 -12.10 -0.31 -6.45
C GLY A 447 -13.30 -1.26 -6.62
N PHE A 448 -14.48 -0.70 -6.86
CA PHE A 448 -15.69 -1.48 -7.08
C PHE A 448 -15.55 -2.47 -8.24
N PHE A 449 -15.12 -2.01 -9.42
CA PHE A 449 -15.01 -2.87 -10.60
C PHE A 449 -13.86 -3.88 -10.50
N ILE A 450 -12.74 -3.55 -9.85
CA ILE A 450 -11.66 -4.50 -9.55
C ILE A 450 -12.23 -5.69 -8.77
N HIS A 451 -12.95 -5.42 -7.70
CA HIS A 451 -13.52 -6.46 -6.85
C HIS A 451 -14.70 -7.20 -7.49
N ALA A 452 -15.52 -6.50 -8.28
CA ALA A 452 -16.57 -7.12 -9.06
C ALA A 452 -16.00 -8.11 -10.11
N LEU A 453 -14.90 -7.76 -10.77
CA LEU A 453 -14.20 -8.65 -11.70
C LEU A 453 -13.55 -9.85 -10.98
N ILE A 454 -12.98 -9.64 -9.79
CA ILE A 454 -12.50 -10.75 -8.94
C ILE A 454 -13.66 -11.68 -8.60
N CYS A 455 -14.82 -11.15 -8.19
CA CYS A 455 -15.99 -11.99 -7.91
C CYS A 455 -16.47 -12.72 -9.18
N ALA A 456 -16.49 -12.06 -10.33
CA ALA A 456 -16.88 -12.66 -11.61
C ALA A 456 -15.91 -13.74 -12.10
N SER A 457 -14.66 -13.73 -11.63
CA SER A 457 -13.65 -14.75 -11.99
C SER A 457 -13.99 -16.16 -11.52
N VAL A 458 -14.97 -16.32 -10.61
CA VAL A 458 -15.55 -17.63 -10.26
C VAL A 458 -16.16 -18.32 -11.48
N LEU A 459 -16.58 -17.58 -12.51
CA LEU A 459 -17.03 -18.15 -13.78
C LEU A 459 -15.89 -18.79 -14.59
N MET A 460 -14.64 -18.47 -14.27
CA MET A 460 -13.43 -18.96 -14.94
C MET A 460 -12.69 -20.05 -14.15
N LEU A 461 -13.32 -20.66 -13.12
CA LEU A 461 -12.72 -21.75 -12.32
C LEU A 461 -12.12 -22.90 -13.15
N PRO A 462 -12.72 -23.34 -14.28
CA PRO A 462 -12.13 -24.39 -15.11
C PRO A 462 -10.76 -24.02 -15.70
N LEU A 463 -10.51 -22.73 -15.95
CA LEU A 463 -9.20 -22.26 -16.41
C LEU A 463 -8.18 -22.24 -15.27
N LEU A 464 -8.60 -21.87 -14.06
CA LEU A 464 -7.71 -21.81 -12.89
C LEU A 464 -7.15 -23.19 -12.52
N LYS A 465 -7.95 -24.26 -12.69
CA LYS A 465 -7.51 -25.64 -12.45
C LYS A 465 -6.29 -26.05 -13.29
N ARG A 466 -6.05 -25.38 -14.42
CA ARG A 466 -4.92 -25.69 -15.31
C ARG A 466 -3.59 -25.07 -14.86
N VAL A 467 -3.60 -24.16 -13.90
CA VAL A 467 -2.39 -23.47 -13.45
C VAL A 467 -1.62 -24.37 -12.47
N PRO A 468 -0.35 -24.72 -12.76
CA PRO A 468 0.48 -25.53 -11.86
C PRO A 468 0.85 -24.77 -10.58
N LEU A 469 0.95 -25.48 -9.46
CA LEU A 469 1.40 -24.89 -8.19
C LEU A 469 2.83 -24.32 -8.29
N ALA A 470 3.68 -24.91 -9.14
CA ALA A 470 5.03 -24.44 -9.41
C ALA A 470 5.08 -22.98 -9.93
N VAL A 471 4.09 -22.56 -10.73
CA VAL A 471 3.98 -21.18 -11.23
C VAL A 471 3.73 -20.21 -10.07
N ILE A 472 2.89 -20.60 -9.12
CA ILE A 472 2.57 -19.80 -7.92
C ILE A 472 3.79 -19.65 -7.01
N THR A 473 4.58 -20.72 -6.85
CA THR A 473 5.84 -20.66 -6.10
C THR A 473 6.80 -19.62 -6.69
N GLY A 474 6.90 -19.57 -8.03
CA GLY A 474 7.69 -18.54 -8.73
C GLY A 474 7.14 -17.13 -8.55
N LEU A 475 5.81 -16.98 -8.54
CA LEU A 475 5.14 -15.71 -8.25
C LEU A 475 5.44 -15.22 -6.82
N PHE A 476 5.43 -16.09 -5.80
CA PHE A 476 5.79 -15.70 -4.45
C PHE A 476 7.22 -15.17 -4.34
N LEU A 477 8.16 -15.77 -5.07
CA LEU A 477 9.54 -15.26 -5.12
C LEU A 477 9.60 -13.85 -5.74
N PHE A 478 8.80 -13.61 -6.79
CA PHE A 478 8.69 -12.29 -7.43
C PHE A 478 8.07 -11.25 -6.50
N LEU A 479 6.95 -11.59 -5.84
CA LEU A 479 6.29 -10.71 -4.87
C LEU A 479 7.22 -10.37 -3.70
N GLY A 480 7.94 -11.36 -3.16
CA GLY A 480 8.94 -11.17 -2.12
C GLY A 480 10.02 -10.16 -2.51
N ARG A 481 10.65 -10.32 -3.69
CA ARG A 481 11.64 -9.36 -4.21
C ARG A 481 11.07 -7.94 -4.35
N ASN A 482 9.86 -7.81 -4.89
CA ASN A 482 9.27 -6.50 -5.13
C ASN A 482 8.98 -5.77 -3.81
N MET A 483 8.55 -6.48 -2.76
CA MET A 483 8.37 -5.89 -1.43
C MET A 483 9.68 -5.44 -0.77
N MET A 484 10.81 -6.06 -1.13
CA MET A 484 12.14 -5.58 -0.69
C MET A 484 12.58 -4.30 -1.42
N THR A 485 12.01 -4.00 -2.58
CA THR A 485 12.43 -2.88 -3.42
C THR A 485 11.76 -1.58 -2.94
N GLY A 486 12.57 -0.62 -2.51
CA GLY A 486 12.08 0.65 -1.93
C GLY A 486 11.96 0.64 -0.41
N ASN A 487 12.30 -0.47 0.25
CA ASN A 487 12.38 -0.54 1.71
C ASN A 487 13.68 0.12 2.19
N GLU A 488 13.56 1.17 3.00
CA GLU A 488 14.71 1.97 3.44
C GLU A 488 15.58 1.23 4.44
N PHE A 489 14.97 0.45 5.34
CA PHE A 489 15.72 -0.42 6.24
C PHE A 489 16.61 -1.41 5.49
N LEU A 490 16.10 -2.06 4.43
CA LEU A 490 16.93 -2.95 3.62
C LEU A 490 18.02 -2.19 2.84
N ARG A 491 17.75 -0.95 2.43
CA ARG A 491 18.77 -0.08 1.82
C ARG A 491 19.87 0.26 2.84
N ARG A 492 19.51 0.58 4.08
CA ARG A 492 20.45 0.82 5.18
C ARG A 492 21.24 -0.42 5.58
N ILE A 493 20.64 -1.62 5.51
CA ILE A 493 21.39 -2.88 5.70
C ILE A 493 22.50 -3.01 4.66
N LYS A 494 22.24 -2.68 3.39
CA LYS A 494 23.28 -2.72 2.35
C LYS A 494 24.41 -1.74 2.64
N LEU A 495 24.13 -0.59 3.25
CA LEU A 495 25.16 0.40 3.61
C LEU A 495 26.19 -0.14 4.61
N PHE A 496 25.90 -1.19 5.38
CA PHE A 496 26.93 -1.84 6.21
C PHE A 496 28.08 -2.44 5.39
N PHE A 497 27.81 -2.80 4.13
CA PHE A 497 28.77 -3.45 3.24
C PHE A 497 29.31 -2.52 2.15
N VAL A 498 28.97 -1.23 2.20
CA VAL A 498 29.41 -0.22 1.23
C VAL A 498 30.61 0.54 1.77
N ASP A 499 31.60 0.79 0.93
CA ASP A 499 32.75 1.64 1.27
C ASP A 499 32.27 3.05 1.66
N PRO A 500 32.74 3.63 2.80
CA PRO A 500 32.36 4.98 3.22
C PRO A 500 32.52 6.07 2.17
N LYS A 501 33.42 5.91 1.19
CA LYS A 501 33.62 6.85 0.08
C LYS A 501 32.48 6.84 -0.93
N LEU A 502 31.76 5.72 -1.03
CA LEU A 502 30.66 5.50 -1.98
C LEU A 502 29.29 5.76 -1.36
N TYR A 503 29.23 6.38 -0.17
CA TYR A 503 27.95 6.75 0.42
C TYR A 503 27.25 7.82 -0.43
N PRO A 504 25.94 7.63 -0.73
CA PRO A 504 25.19 8.59 -1.54
C PRO A 504 25.20 9.97 -0.88
N GLU A 505 25.42 11.03 -1.67
CA GLU A 505 25.68 12.39 -1.16
C GLU A 505 24.54 12.95 -0.31
N ASN A 506 23.28 12.71 -0.70
CA ASN A 506 22.11 13.19 0.04
C ASN A 506 21.58 12.20 1.10
N SER A 507 22.30 11.10 1.38
CA SER A 507 21.83 10.05 2.29
C SER A 507 21.88 10.48 3.77
N PRO A 508 20.91 10.05 4.62
CA PRO A 508 20.94 10.29 6.06
C PRO A 508 22.26 9.91 6.74
N ILE A 509 23.00 8.94 6.18
CA ILE A 509 24.28 8.49 6.71
C ILE A 509 25.38 9.55 6.67
N ARG A 510 25.34 10.48 5.70
CA ARG A 510 26.32 11.55 5.56
C ARG A 510 26.00 12.74 6.46
N LYS A 511 24.71 12.98 6.71
CA LYS A 511 24.23 14.04 7.62
C LYS A 511 24.34 13.66 9.11
N LEU A 512 24.06 12.41 9.47
CA LEU A 512 24.05 11.95 10.89
C LEU A 512 25.32 11.20 11.30
N GLY A 513 26.15 10.84 10.33
CA GLY A 513 27.30 9.97 10.52
C GLY A 513 26.93 8.47 10.55
N PRO A 514 27.85 7.58 10.11
CA PRO A 514 27.64 6.13 10.13
C PRO A 514 27.19 5.52 11.47
N PRO A 515 27.79 5.85 12.63
CA PRO A 515 27.49 5.12 13.87
C PRO A 515 26.05 5.34 14.36
N VAL A 516 25.42 6.45 14.01
CA VAL A 516 24.01 6.71 14.37
C VAL A 516 23.10 5.84 13.50
N VAL A 517 23.32 5.84 12.18
CA VAL A 517 22.50 5.07 11.23
C VAL A 517 22.65 3.56 11.44
N HIS A 518 23.88 3.08 11.71
CA HIS A 518 24.13 1.66 11.97
C HIS A 518 23.48 1.20 13.27
N ARG A 519 23.53 1.99 14.36
CA ARG A 519 22.84 1.65 15.62
C ARG A 519 21.33 1.56 15.42
N PHE A 520 20.74 2.52 14.70
CA PHE A 520 19.31 2.51 14.39
C PHE A 520 18.91 1.26 13.58
N THR A 521 19.70 0.96 12.55
CA THR A 521 19.48 -0.21 11.67
C THR A 521 19.69 -1.54 12.42
N ALA A 522 20.64 -1.60 13.36
CA ALA A 522 20.84 -2.77 14.22
C ALA A 522 19.64 -3.06 15.13
N ILE A 523 19.00 -2.01 15.67
CA ILE A 523 17.75 -2.17 16.44
C ILE A 523 16.62 -2.70 15.54
N GLN A 524 16.47 -2.18 14.32
CA GLN A 524 15.50 -2.70 13.35
C GLN A 524 15.77 -4.18 13.01
N LEU A 525 17.03 -4.56 12.82
CA LEU A 525 17.43 -5.93 12.54
C LEU A 525 17.14 -6.87 13.72
N ALA A 526 17.40 -6.43 14.96
CA ALA A 526 17.06 -7.19 16.15
C ALA A 526 15.54 -7.40 16.28
N CYS A 527 14.75 -6.37 15.98
CA CYS A 527 13.29 -6.46 15.93
C CYS A 527 12.82 -7.47 14.86
N LEU A 528 13.38 -7.39 13.65
CA LEU A 528 13.07 -8.34 12.58
C LEU A 528 13.43 -9.78 12.97
N ALA A 529 14.60 -9.99 13.59
CA ALA A 529 15.04 -11.30 14.05
C ALA A 529 14.11 -11.87 15.13
N LEU A 530 13.68 -11.05 16.08
CA LEU A 530 12.70 -11.44 17.11
C LEU A 530 11.36 -11.85 16.49
N LEU A 531 10.86 -11.06 15.54
CA LEU A 531 9.62 -11.39 14.82
C LEU A 531 9.76 -12.69 14.03
N TRP A 532 10.90 -12.90 13.39
CA TRP A 532 11.20 -14.10 12.62
C TRP A 532 11.22 -15.36 13.50
N THR A 533 11.90 -15.34 14.64
CA THR A 533 11.98 -16.49 15.55
C THR A 533 10.62 -16.85 16.14
N LEU A 534 9.83 -15.84 16.52
CA LEU A 534 8.47 -16.06 17.01
C LEU A 534 7.55 -16.66 15.94
N LYS A 535 7.69 -16.21 14.69
CA LYS A 535 6.95 -16.75 13.54
C LYS A 535 7.37 -18.18 13.20
N ALA A 536 8.66 -18.50 13.26
CA ALA A 536 9.17 -19.82 12.93
C ALA A 536 8.69 -20.91 13.90
N ASN A 537 8.41 -20.54 15.16
CA ASN A 537 7.94 -21.44 16.19
C ASN A 537 6.42 -21.61 16.13
N THR A 538 5.94 -22.81 15.78
CA THR A 538 4.50 -23.12 15.65
C THR A 538 3.68 -22.78 16.90
N LYS A 539 4.24 -22.98 18.10
CA LYS A 539 3.57 -22.71 19.39
C LYS A 539 3.40 -21.21 19.68
N THR A 540 4.37 -20.38 19.27
CA THR A 540 4.35 -18.93 19.53
C THR A 540 3.83 -18.12 18.35
N SER A 541 3.68 -18.75 17.18
CA SER A 541 3.23 -18.12 15.94
C SER A 541 1.89 -17.38 16.07
N LEU A 542 1.02 -17.83 16.99
CA LEU A 542 -0.26 -17.18 17.28
C LEU A 542 -0.09 -15.77 17.88
N PHE A 543 0.96 -15.53 18.67
CA PHE A 543 1.24 -14.24 19.33
C PHE A 543 1.96 -13.22 18.44
N PHE A 544 2.41 -13.65 17.27
CA PHE A 544 3.16 -12.82 16.35
C PHE A 544 2.50 -11.46 16.02
N PRO A 545 1.17 -11.35 15.86
CA PRO A 545 0.53 -10.05 15.60
C PRO A 545 0.67 -9.04 16.76
N SER A 546 0.62 -9.51 18.01
CA SER A 546 0.81 -8.65 19.19
C SER A 546 2.23 -8.10 19.28
N VAL A 547 3.21 -8.83 18.76
CA VAL A 547 4.60 -8.37 18.75
C VAL A 547 4.81 -7.25 17.72
N ILE A 548 4.02 -7.20 16.64
CA ILE A 548 4.03 -6.04 15.74
C ILE A 548 3.53 -4.79 16.48
N GLY A 549 2.47 -4.90 17.30
CA GLY A 549 2.05 -3.82 18.20
C GLY A 549 3.14 -3.40 19.19
N MET A 550 3.90 -4.36 19.72
CA MET A 550 5.06 -4.09 20.58
C MET A 550 6.16 -3.28 19.86
N LEU A 551 6.35 -3.44 18.54
CA LEU A 551 7.31 -2.62 17.78
C LEU A 551 6.97 -1.13 17.86
N MET A 552 5.67 -0.78 17.89
CA MET A 552 5.24 0.62 18.03
C MET A 552 5.66 1.18 19.38
N VAL A 553 5.50 0.39 20.44
CA VAL A 553 5.92 0.77 21.80
C VAL A 553 7.43 0.90 21.88
N ILE A 554 8.17 -0.08 21.34
CA ILE A 554 9.64 -0.03 21.27
C ILE A 554 10.10 1.24 20.53
N ARG A 555 9.49 1.54 19.38
CA ARG A 555 9.81 2.76 18.63
C ARG A 555 9.52 4.02 19.44
N SER A 556 8.34 4.12 20.02
CA SER A 556 7.91 5.36 20.68
C SER A 556 8.64 5.60 22.00
N PHE A 557 8.94 4.55 22.76
CA PHE A 557 9.49 4.67 24.12
C PHE A 557 11.00 4.45 24.17
N PHE A 558 11.51 3.42 23.49
CA PHE A 558 12.93 3.06 23.53
C PHE A 558 13.73 3.87 22.51
N VAL A 559 13.35 3.81 21.23
CA VAL A 559 14.06 4.52 20.16
C VAL A 559 13.93 6.04 20.33
N GLY A 560 12.77 6.52 20.78
CA GLY A 560 12.52 7.93 21.11
C GLY A 560 13.42 8.51 22.23
N ARG A 561 14.01 7.66 23.09
CA ARG A 561 14.94 8.09 24.15
C ARG A 561 16.40 7.98 23.76
N VAL A 562 16.74 7.05 22.87
CA VAL A 562 18.13 6.77 22.48
C VAL A 562 18.63 7.75 21.40
N PHE A 563 17.74 8.30 20.58
CA PHE A 563 18.09 9.16 19.44
C PHE A 563 17.54 10.57 19.58
N SER A 564 18.25 11.55 19.01
CA SER A 564 17.78 12.94 18.97
C SER A 564 16.56 13.08 18.05
N LYS A 565 15.69 14.06 18.33
CA LYS A 565 14.49 14.34 17.52
C LYS A 565 14.83 14.63 16.05
N GLN A 566 15.96 15.29 15.79
CA GLN A 566 16.44 15.56 14.43
C GLN A 566 16.88 14.27 13.71
N ALA A 567 17.62 13.39 14.38
CA ALA A 567 18.02 12.10 13.82
C ALA A 567 16.80 11.22 13.51
N LEU A 568 15.81 11.20 14.40
CA LEU A 568 14.56 10.48 14.17
C LEU A 568 13.74 11.10 13.04
N LYS A 569 13.68 12.43 12.93
CA LYS A 569 12.99 13.07 11.80
C LYS A 569 13.62 12.66 10.45
N LEU A 570 14.94 12.54 10.39
CA LEU A 570 15.66 12.19 9.17
C LEU A 570 15.65 10.68 8.85
N LEU A 571 15.57 9.81 9.87
CA LEU A 571 15.55 8.34 9.70
C LEU A 571 14.14 7.76 9.58
N ASP A 572 13.16 8.38 10.27
CA ASP A 572 11.77 7.92 10.36
C ASP A 572 10.73 8.85 9.75
N GLY A 573 11.11 10.09 9.46
CA GLY A 573 10.22 10.99 8.74
C GLY A 573 10.00 10.50 7.32
N ASP A 574 8.91 10.98 6.71
CA ASP A 574 8.72 10.99 5.27
C ASP A 574 9.73 11.98 4.67
N PHE A 575 11.03 11.71 4.81
CA PHE A 575 12.08 12.57 4.28
C PHE A 575 12.09 12.39 2.77
N ASP A 576 11.52 13.36 2.08
CA ASP A 576 11.62 13.49 0.64
C ASP A 576 12.98 14.12 0.32
N TYR A 577 13.68 13.54 -0.66
CA TYR A 577 14.95 14.09 -1.16
C TYR A 577 14.73 15.40 -1.94
N SER A 578 13.48 15.73 -2.27
CA SER A 578 13.09 16.91 -3.04
C SER A 578 12.78 18.17 -2.20
N GLU A 579 12.51 18.03 -0.90
CA GLU A 579 12.15 19.19 -0.06
C GLU A 579 13.36 20.06 0.30
N GLU A 580 14.57 19.51 0.36
CA GLU A 580 15.76 20.33 0.63
C GLU A 580 16.24 21.07 -0.62
N SER A 581 15.93 20.61 -1.84
CA SER A 581 16.16 21.43 -3.05
C SER A 581 15.21 22.63 -3.11
N GLU A 582 13.99 22.53 -2.56
CA GLU A 582 13.08 23.70 -2.45
C GLU A 582 13.40 24.57 -1.23
N ASN A 583 13.72 24.00 -0.07
CA ASN A 583 14.04 24.78 1.14
C ASN A 583 15.43 25.42 1.09
N SER A 584 16.44 24.77 0.51
CA SER A 584 17.75 25.42 0.28
C SER A 584 17.64 26.54 -0.75
N HIS A 585 16.69 26.44 -1.69
CA HIS A 585 16.36 27.52 -2.62
C HIS A 585 15.45 28.60 -2.03
N LEU A 586 14.82 28.40 -0.86
CA LEU A 586 14.06 29.45 -0.18
C LEU A 586 14.93 30.18 0.86
N GLU A 587 15.83 29.48 1.54
CA GLU A 587 16.82 30.09 2.44
C GLU A 587 17.89 30.90 1.71
N LEU A 588 18.17 30.63 0.42
CA LEU A 588 19.11 31.43 -0.38
C LEU A 588 18.51 32.75 -0.92
N TYR A 589 17.20 32.99 -0.76
CA TYR A 589 16.50 34.20 -1.24
C TYR A 589 15.90 35.06 -0.13
N GLU A 590 16.02 34.66 1.14
CA GLU A 590 15.90 35.62 2.25
C GLU A 590 17.24 36.36 2.40
N GLU A 591 17.43 37.41 1.59
CA GLU A 591 18.40 38.45 1.92
C GLU A 591 18.08 39.00 3.33
N PRO A 592 19.09 39.26 4.18
CA PRO A 592 18.89 39.96 5.44
C PRO A 592 18.43 41.39 5.14
N ARG A 593 17.12 41.66 5.22
CA ARG A 593 16.61 43.03 5.21
C ARG A 593 16.66 43.59 6.62
N ASP A 594 17.44 44.67 6.73
CA ASP A 594 17.35 45.76 7.69
C ASP A 594 18.00 45.58 9.07
N GLU A 595 19.33 45.53 9.08
CA GLU A 595 20.14 46.09 10.19
C GLU A 595 20.93 47.37 9.79
N ALA A 596 20.74 47.90 8.57
CA ALA A 596 21.46 49.09 8.09
C ALA A 596 20.63 50.39 8.08
N ALA A 597 19.46 50.43 8.72
CA ALA A 597 18.56 51.60 8.71
C ALA A 597 18.31 52.25 10.09
N VAL A 598 19.14 51.99 11.10
CA VAL A 598 19.00 52.61 12.45
C VAL A 598 20.21 53.49 12.84
N GLN A 599 21.22 53.66 11.99
CA GLN A 599 22.42 54.46 12.32
C GLN A 599 22.61 55.77 11.55
N SER A 600 21.62 56.27 10.79
CA SER A 600 21.71 57.61 10.15
C SER A 600 20.69 58.66 10.64
N SER A 601 19.87 58.36 11.65
CA SER A 601 18.92 59.34 12.22
C SER A 601 19.36 59.94 13.58
N ALA A 602 20.59 59.67 14.05
CA ALA A 602 21.08 60.17 15.35
C ALA A 602 22.15 61.27 15.24
N ALA A 603 22.29 61.95 14.08
CA ALA A 603 23.29 63.01 13.88
C ALA A 603 22.69 64.36 13.42
N THR A 604 21.40 64.62 13.66
CA THR A 604 20.81 65.95 13.45
C THR A 604 19.65 66.20 14.41
N ALA A 605 19.93 66.15 15.71
CA ALA A 605 19.14 66.79 16.77
C ALA A 605 19.85 66.66 18.13
N LYS A 606 21.04 67.27 18.26
CA LYS A 606 21.55 67.94 19.48
C LYS A 606 22.89 68.58 19.20
#